data_AF-A0A1W4WMR3-F1
#
_entry.id   AF-A0A1W4WMR3-F1
#
_cell.length_a   1.000
_cell.length_b   1.000
_cell.length_c   1.000
_cell.angle_alpha   90.00
_cell.angle_beta   90.00
_cell.angle_gamma   90.00
#
_symmetry.space_group_name_H-M   'P 1'
#
loop_
_entity.id
_entity.type
_entity.pdbx_description
1 polymer ?
#
loop_
_entity_poly.entity_id
_entity_poly.type
_entity_poly.pdbx_seq_one_letter_code
_entity_poly.pdbx_strand_id
1 'polypeptide(L)'
;MSLKSGWKTEVVLTLLLISNVGLLMVDHIHFQYNGFLYGILLLSVANMIQGKYLKGAFWFTILINLKHIYIYMGPTYFVYLLHNYCFDKVHKSSSFKDLLNSFSFINTAKLGAVVIGVFLVTYLPFIDQLGQVLSRLFPFKRGLCHAYWAPNIWAVYNVLDKGAFISAKQMGFNVTSSPAVMTGGLVQEFSHSILPNITPFVTLIITAFFMLPGCIKLWSYGNSRDNFVRSLILCSLTSFLFGWHVHEKAILMTIIPLSILSIFDREDAKIFLLLSAVGHYSLFPLLFPRSLIVVKVLLYVVYTTYEFYSLSYLFPLRKRQHYTLPLLNFYESFYLFSLVPLFLYENFIHSFLGLSKTLPFLPLMTTSVYCSFGIIYCWAKYFKYFFENDKSKIKK
;
A
#
# COMPACT_ATOMS: atom_id res chain seq x y z
N MET A 1 -17.88 16.80 2.57
CA MET A 1 -16.98 17.53 1.66
C MET A 1 -17.76 17.97 0.43
N SER A 2 -17.84 19.27 0.18
CA SER A 2 -17.97 19.79 -1.19
C SER A 2 -16.55 19.69 -1.74
N LEU A 3 -16.23 18.64 -2.51
CA LEU A 3 -15.03 18.61 -3.33
C LEU A 3 -15.16 19.81 -4.28
N LYS A 4 -14.72 21.00 -3.87
CA LYS A 4 -14.64 22.16 -4.77
C LYS A 4 -13.49 21.85 -5.69
N SER A 5 -13.78 21.10 -6.75
CA SER A 5 -12.86 20.90 -7.84
C SER A 5 -12.70 22.27 -8.54
N GLY A 6 -11.45 22.69 -8.67
CA GLY A 6 -11.09 23.67 -9.68
C GLY A 6 -10.43 22.93 -10.83
N TRP A 7 -10.48 23.53 -12.02
CA TRP A 7 -9.75 22.99 -13.19
C TRP A 7 -8.29 22.66 -12.86
N LYS A 8 -7.65 23.45 -11.97
CA LYS A 8 -6.29 23.20 -11.50
C LYS A 8 -6.14 21.88 -10.74
N THR A 9 -7.04 21.58 -9.81
CA THR A 9 -6.98 20.32 -9.05
C THR A 9 -7.27 19.11 -9.95
N GLU A 10 -8.15 19.27 -10.94
CA GLU A 10 -8.50 18.21 -11.89
C GLU A 10 -7.32 17.88 -12.82
N VAL A 11 -6.67 18.92 -13.38
CA VAL A 11 -5.47 18.75 -14.22
C VAL A 11 -4.35 18.11 -13.41
N VAL A 12 -4.11 18.55 -12.17
CA VAL A 12 -3.08 17.97 -11.30
C VAL A 12 -3.36 16.50 -11.03
N LEU A 13 -4.55 16.14 -10.58
CA LEU A 13 -4.88 14.73 -10.31
C LEU A 13 -4.76 13.86 -11.56
N THR A 14 -5.23 14.36 -12.70
CA THR A 14 -5.18 13.63 -13.97
C THR A 14 -3.73 13.32 -14.37
N LEU A 15 -2.84 14.32 -14.28
CA LEU A 15 -1.43 14.12 -14.58
C LEU A 15 -0.77 13.19 -13.56
N LEU A 16 -1.03 13.35 -12.25
CA LEU A 16 -0.52 12.44 -11.20
C LEU A 16 -0.87 10.97 -11.48
N LEU A 17 -2.09 10.70 -11.97
CA LEU A 17 -2.56 9.36 -12.27
C LEU A 17 -1.99 8.81 -13.59
N ILE A 18 -2.08 9.57 -14.69
CA ILE A 18 -1.69 9.10 -16.03
C ILE A 18 -0.16 8.98 -16.15
N SER A 19 0.59 9.92 -15.55
CA SER A 19 2.05 9.87 -15.59
C SER A 19 2.67 9.14 -14.40
N ASN A 20 1.90 8.37 -13.63
CA ASN A 20 2.42 7.67 -12.44
C ASN A 20 3.59 6.76 -12.81
N VAL A 21 4.80 7.12 -12.35
CA VAL A 21 6.03 6.41 -12.75
C VAL A 21 6.00 4.93 -12.37
N GLY A 22 5.41 4.58 -11.24
CA GLY A 22 5.25 3.20 -10.81
C GLY A 22 4.41 2.37 -11.77
N LEU A 23 3.29 2.92 -12.25
CA LEU A 23 2.47 2.25 -13.27
C LEU A 23 3.22 2.11 -14.58
N LEU A 24 3.89 3.17 -15.04
CA LEU A 24 4.65 3.13 -16.28
C LEU A 24 5.74 2.05 -16.24
N MET A 25 6.48 1.96 -15.13
CA MET A 25 7.52 0.94 -14.94
C MET A 25 6.92 -0.47 -14.85
N VAL A 26 5.87 -0.66 -14.05
CA VAL A 26 5.34 -2.00 -13.77
C VAL A 26 4.50 -2.55 -14.94
N ASP A 27 3.74 -1.72 -15.63
CA ASP A 27 2.85 -2.18 -16.68
C ASP A 27 3.52 -2.18 -18.06
N HIS A 28 4.20 -1.10 -18.45
CA HIS A 28 4.76 -0.97 -19.80
C HIS A 28 6.15 -1.56 -19.95
N ILE A 29 6.93 -1.65 -18.86
CA ILE A 29 8.30 -2.20 -18.91
C ILE A 29 8.34 -3.60 -18.30
N HIS A 30 7.77 -3.80 -17.10
CA HIS A 30 7.69 -5.12 -16.46
C HIS A 30 6.50 -5.97 -16.96
N PHE A 31 5.72 -5.48 -17.92
CA PHE A 31 4.63 -6.20 -18.59
C PHE A 31 3.57 -6.75 -17.63
N GLN A 32 2.78 -5.85 -17.05
CA GLN A 32 1.65 -6.18 -16.19
C GLN A 32 0.41 -5.38 -16.57
N TYR A 33 -0.76 -5.79 -16.06
CA TYR A 33 -2.06 -5.18 -16.35
C TYR A 33 -2.64 -4.47 -15.12
N ASN A 34 -1.85 -3.72 -14.35
CA ASN A 34 -2.36 -3.11 -13.11
C ASN A 34 -3.16 -1.82 -13.36
N GLY A 35 -2.87 -1.05 -14.40
CA GLY A 35 -3.50 0.24 -14.71
C GLY A 35 -4.99 0.10 -14.96
N PHE A 36 -5.41 -0.92 -15.72
CA PHE A 36 -6.82 -1.27 -15.89
C PHE A 36 -7.49 -1.63 -14.55
N LEU A 37 -6.82 -2.41 -13.70
CA LEU A 37 -7.34 -2.79 -12.38
C LEU A 37 -7.47 -1.58 -11.46
N TYR A 38 -6.50 -0.67 -11.47
CA TYR A 38 -6.60 0.60 -10.75
C TYR A 38 -7.70 1.49 -11.32
N GLY A 39 -7.95 1.48 -12.62
CA GLY A 39 -9.11 2.14 -13.23
C GLY A 39 -10.44 1.64 -12.64
N ILE A 40 -10.60 0.32 -12.52
CA ILE A 40 -11.78 -0.27 -11.87
C ILE A 40 -11.83 0.09 -10.38
N LEU A 41 -10.69 0.08 -9.68
CA LEU A 41 -10.63 0.50 -8.28
C LEU A 41 -11.11 1.95 -8.11
N LEU A 42 -10.59 2.87 -8.92
CA LEU A 42 -10.93 4.29 -8.88
C LEU A 42 -12.40 4.50 -9.25
N LEU A 43 -12.94 3.76 -10.22
CA LEU A 43 -14.36 3.77 -10.57
C LEU A 43 -15.24 3.30 -9.41
N SER A 44 -14.82 2.23 -8.72
CA SER A 44 -15.49 1.75 -7.52
C SER A 44 -15.48 2.81 -6.42
N VAL A 45 -14.30 3.35 -6.07
CA VAL A 45 -14.13 4.40 -5.06
C VAL A 45 -14.96 5.64 -5.40
N ALA A 46 -14.99 6.07 -6.67
CA ALA A 46 -15.80 7.19 -7.12
C ALA A 46 -17.30 6.95 -6.91
N ASN A 47 -17.81 5.74 -7.21
CA ASN A 47 -19.20 5.39 -6.94
C ASN A 47 -19.51 5.41 -5.43
N MET A 48 -18.58 4.95 -4.59
CA MET A 48 -18.72 5.00 -3.12
C MET A 48 -18.80 6.44 -2.61
N ILE A 49 -17.92 7.33 -3.08
CA ILE A 49 -17.92 8.77 -2.75
C ILE A 49 -19.23 9.44 -3.21
N GLN A 50 -19.77 9.03 -4.36
CA GLN A 50 -21.04 9.55 -4.90
C GLN A 50 -22.29 8.98 -4.18
N GLY A 51 -22.13 8.06 -3.22
CA GLY A 51 -23.25 7.38 -2.56
C GLY A 51 -23.97 6.34 -3.42
N LYS A 52 -23.39 5.95 -4.57
CA LYS A 52 -23.90 4.89 -5.45
C LYS A 52 -23.40 3.53 -4.95
N TYR A 53 -23.80 3.15 -3.74
CA TYR A 53 -23.23 2.01 -3.00
C TYR A 53 -23.26 0.69 -3.76
N LEU A 54 -24.39 0.32 -4.37
CA LEU A 54 -24.50 -0.92 -5.15
C LEU A 54 -23.56 -0.95 -6.36
N LYS A 55 -23.38 0.18 -7.06
CA LYS A 55 -22.44 0.27 -8.19
C LYS A 55 -20.99 0.17 -7.72
N GLY A 56 -20.67 0.80 -6.60
CA GLY A 56 -19.34 0.68 -5.98
C GLY A 56 -19.04 -0.76 -5.57
N ALA A 57 -19.98 -1.42 -4.88
CA ALA A 57 -19.87 -2.82 -4.50
C ALA A 57 -19.69 -3.73 -5.74
N PHE A 58 -20.49 -3.53 -6.78
CA PHE A 58 -20.38 -4.27 -8.04
C PHE A 58 -18.97 -4.18 -8.66
N TRP A 59 -18.44 -2.98 -8.85
CA TRP A 59 -17.11 -2.79 -9.42
C TRP A 59 -15.99 -3.33 -8.52
N PHE A 60 -16.11 -3.18 -7.21
CA PHE A 60 -15.14 -3.75 -6.26
C PHE A 60 -15.15 -5.29 -6.27
N THR A 61 -16.33 -5.91 -6.35
CA THR A 61 -16.44 -7.38 -6.45
C THR A 61 -15.85 -7.87 -7.77
N ILE A 62 -16.08 -7.18 -8.89
CA ILE A 62 -15.39 -7.48 -10.17
C ILE A 62 -13.87 -7.38 -9.99
N LEU A 63 -13.38 -6.32 -9.34
CA LEU A 63 -11.94 -6.11 -9.12
C LEU A 63 -11.29 -7.25 -8.32
N ILE A 64 -11.94 -7.73 -7.25
CA ILE A 64 -11.45 -8.87 -6.46
C ILE A 64 -11.36 -10.13 -7.33
N ASN A 65 -12.35 -10.36 -8.20
CA ASN A 65 -12.37 -11.51 -9.11
C ASN A 65 -11.31 -11.40 -10.22
N LEU A 66 -10.98 -10.19 -10.68
CA LEU A 66 -9.87 -9.97 -11.60
C LEU A 66 -8.50 -10.17 -10.93
N LYS A 67 -8.35 -9.71 -9.68
CA LYS A 67 -7.12 -9.90 -8.90
C LYS A 67 -7.41 -9.91 -7.40
N HIS A 68 -7.26 -11.08 -6.77
CA HIS A 68 -7.63 -11.28 -5.37
C HIS A 68 -6.84 -10.42 -4.37
N ILE A 69 -5.69 -9.85 -4.74
CA ILE A 69 -4.90 -8.96 -3.87
C ILE A 69 -5.71 -7.76 -3.34
N TYR A 70 -6.73 -7.31 -4.07
CA TYR A 70 -7.62 -6.22 -3.62
C TYR A 70 -8.50 -6.61 -2.42
N ILE A 71 -8.51 -7.88 -1.98
CA ILE A 71 -9.16 -8.30 -0.74
C ILE A 71 -8.60 -7.57 0.49
N TYR A 72 -7.36 -7.07 0.43
CA TYR A 72 -6.77 -6.21 1.46
C TYR A 72 -7.57 -4.93 1.74
N MET A 73 -8.35 -4.47 0.77
CA MET A 73 -9.25 -3.32 0.88
C MET A 73 -10.66 -3.73 1.34
N GLY A 74 -10.96 -5.02 1.35
CA GLY A 74 -12.27 -5.60 1.67
C GLY A 74 -12.83 -5.17 3.03
N PRO A 75 -12.05 -5.18 4.13
CA PRO A 75 -12.54 -4.76 5.45
C PRO A 75 -13.14 -3.35 5.44
N THR A 76 -12.48 -2.39 4.78
CA THR A 76 -12.99 -1.01 4.65
C THR A 76 -14.29 -0.95 3.85
N TYR A 77 -14.35 -1.64 2.70
CA TYR A 77 -15.58 -1.70 1.90
C TYR A 77 -16.74 -2.32 2.68
N PHE A 78 -16.49 -3.43 3.36
CA PHE A 78 -17.49 -4.14 4.16
C PHE A 78 -18.07 -3.23 5.23
N VAL A 79 -17.22 -2.66 6.10
CA VAL A 79 -17.67 -1.80 7.20
C VAL A 79 -18.40 -0.56 6.68
N TYR A 80 -17.91 0.06 5.61
CA TYR A 80 -18.52 1.27 5.07
C TYR A 80 -19.88 1.00 4.40
N LEU A 81 -20.01 -0.09 3.65
CA LEU A 81 -21.29 -0.49 3.04
C LEU A 81 -22.28 -0.92 4.11
N LEU A 82 -21.82 -1.70 5.09
CA LEU A 82 -22.65 -2.12 6.21
C LEU A 82 -23.21 -0.87 6.91
N HIS A 83 -22.35 0.03 7.37
CA HIS A 83 -22.78 1.23 8.10
C HIS A 83 -23.68 2.17 7.26
N ASN A 84 -23.32 2.46 6.00
CA ASN A 84 -23.99 3.53 5.24
C ASN A 84 -25.11 3.08 4.31
N TYR A 85 -25.19 1.79 3.99
CA TYR A 85 -26.20 1.25 3.07
C TYR A 85 -27.14 0.27 3.77
N CYS A 86 -26.60 -0.60 4.62
CA CYS A 86 -27.42 -1.60 5.32
C CYS A 86 -28.10 -1.05 6.57
N PHE A 87 -27.52 -0.08 7.25
CA PHE A 87 -28.16 0.63 8.37
C PHE A 87 -28.79 1.94 7.86
N ASP A 88 -30.06 2.16 8.17
CA ASP A 88 -30.76 3.40 7.87
C ASP A 88 -30.17 4.56 8.67
N LYS A 89 -30.30 5.80 8.17
CA LYS A 89 -29.76 7.00 8.81
C LYS A 89 -30.46 7.28 10.15
N VAL A 90 -30.02 6.60 11.21
CA VAL A 90 -30.47 6.91 12.58
C VAL A 90 -29.89 8.26 12.96
N HIS A 91 -30.78 9.23 13.17
CA HIS A 91 -30.46 10.41 13.96
C HIS A 91 -30.00 9.92 15.34
N LYS A 92 -28.70 10.07 15.64
CA LYS A 92 -28.05 9.90 16.96
C LYS A 92 -29.00 9.38 18.05
N SER A 93 -29.16 8.07 18.16
CA SER A 93 -29.82 7.43 19.31
C SER A 93 -28.85 6.48 20.00
N SER A 94 -28.96 6.42 21.32
CA SER A 94 -27.96 5.89 22.26
C SER A 94 -28.20 4.44 22.68
N SER A 95 -29.19 3.74 22.08
CA SER A 95 -29.63 2.41 22.51
C SER A 95 -29.32 1.32 21.47
N PHE A 96 -28.83 0.17 21.94
CA PHE A 96 -28.53 -1.02 21.10
C PHE A 96 -29.78 -1.54 20.36
N LYS A 97 -30.97 -1.38 20.94
CA LYS A 97 -32.25 -1.75 20.29
C LYS A 97 -32.57 -0.88 19.07
N ASP A 98 -32.23 0.41 19.10
CA ASP A 98 -32.47 1.31 17.97
C ASP A 98 -31.51 1.02 16.81
N LEU A 99 -30.28 0.59 17.13
CA LEU A 99 -29.33 0.12 16.14
C LEU A 99 -29.83 -1.14 15.42
N LEU A 100 -30.33 -2.13 16.17
CA LEU A 100 -30.92 -3.34 15.58
C LEU A 100 -32.15 -3.01 14.71
N ASN A 101 -33.01 -2.08 15.16
CA ASN A 101 -34.20 -1.67 14.41
C ASN A 101 -33.87 -0.88 13.13
N SER A 102 -32.70 -0.25 13.07
CA SER A 102 -32.25 0.48 11.89
C SER A 102 -31.62 -0.39 10.79
N PHE A 103 -31.49 -1.69 11.04
CA PHE A 103 -30.94 -2.61 10.06
C PHE A 103 -31.95 -2.93 8.96
N SER A 104 -31.64 -2.55 7.72
CA SER A 104 -32.43 -2.84 6.55
C SER A 104 -32.03 -4.19 5.94
N PHE A 105 -32.84 -5.21 6.21
CA PHE A 105 -32.71 -6.53 5.56
C PHE A 105 -32.82 -6.44 4.04
N ILE A 106 -33.67 -5.54 3.53
CA ILE A 106 -33.87 -5.34 2.08
C ILE A 106 -32.60 -4.78 1.43
N ASN A 107 -31.97 -3.77 2.02
CA ASN A 107 -30.72 -3.22 1.48
C ASN A 107 -29.58 -4.25 1.57
N THR A 108 -29.51 -4.98 2.69
CA THR A 108 -28.53 -6.06 2.83
C THR A 108 -28.74 -7.16 1.78
N ALA A 109 -29.98 -7.56 1.52
CA ALA A 109 -30.30 -8.54 0.48
C ALA A 109 -29.95 -8.03 -0.93
N LYS A 110 -30.22 -6.75 -1.24
CA LYS A 110 -29.82 -6.12 -2.51
C LYS A 110 -28.30 -6.12 -2.68
N LEU A 111 -27.56 -5.74 -1.64
CA LEU A 111 -26.10 -5.76 -1.67
C LEU A 111 -25.56 -7.18 -1.84
N GLY A 112 -26.10 -8.13 -1.06
CA GLY A 112 -25.77 -9.55 -1.15
C GLY A 112 -26.03 -10.12 -2.55
N ALA A 113 -27.19 -9.80 -3.16
CA ALA A 113 -27.53 -10.23 -4.52
C ALA A 113 -26.53 -9.72 -5.57
N VAL A 114 -26.07 -8.46 -5.46
CA VAL A 114 -25.02 -7.92 -6.35
C VAL A 114 -23.71 -8.68 -6.18
N VAL A 115 -23.24 -8.86 -4.95
CA VAL A 115 -21.96 -9.52 -4.67
C VAL A 115 -22.00 -11.00 -5.10
N ILE A 116 -23.03 -11.73 -4.67
CA ILE A 116 -23.25 -13.14 -5.01
C ILE A 116 -23.40 -13.29 -6.52
N GLY A 117 -24.15 -12.42 -7.19
CA GLY A 117 -24.33 -12.44 -8.64
C GLY A 117 -23.01 -12.37 -9.39
N VAL A 118 -22.11 -11.46 -9.01
CA VAL A 118 -20.78 -11.36 -9.65
C VAL A 118 -19.94 -12.62 -9.39
N PHE A 119 -19.94 -13.15 -8.16
CA PHE A 119 -19.22 -14.38 -7.82
C PHE A 119 -19.76 -15.61 -8.57
N LEU A 120 -21.09 -15.73 -8.69
CA LEU A 120 -21.73 -16.79 -9.47
C LEU A 120 -21.32 -16.70 -10.94
N VAL A 121 -21.44 -15.54 -11.57
CA VAL A 121 -21.03 -15.36 -12.97
C VAL A 121 -19.54 -15.72 -13.17
N THR A 122 -18.69 -15.40 -12.20
CA THR A 122 -17.24 -15.67 -12.29
C THR A 122 -16.90 -17.15 -12.12
N TYR A 123 -17.47 -17.81 -11.10
CA TYR A 123 -17.02 -19.14 -10.67
C TYR A 123 -17.95 -20.29 -11.11
N LEU A 124 -19.18 -20.02 -11.52
CA LEU A 124 -20.12 -21.05 -12.00
C LEU A 124 -19.53 -21.87 -13.18
N PRO A 125 -18.82 -21.29 -14.16
CA PRO A 125 -18.17 -22.08 -15.21
C PRO A 125 -17.10 -23.06 -14.70
N PHE A 126 -16.62 -22.88 -13.47
CA PHE A 126 -15.57 -23.68 -12.86
C PHE A 126 -16.07 -24.52 -11.67
N ILE A 127 -17.38 -24.79 -11.57
CA ILE A 127 -17.97 -25.44 -10.39
C ILE A 127 -17.31 -26.79 -10.05
N ASP A 128 -16.98 -27.59 -11.06
CA ASP A 128 -16.30 -28.88 -10.88
C ASP A 128 -14.81 -28.75 -10.53
N GLN A 129 -14.23 -27.57 -10.74
CA GLN A 129 -12.81 -27.28 -10.58
C GLN A 129 -12.53 -26.27 -9.46
N LEU A 130 -13.51 -25.92 -8.63
CA LEU A 130 -13.37 -24.88 -7.60
C LEU A 130 -12.19 -25.15 -6.65
N GLY A 131 -11.97 -26.41 -6.26
CA GLY A 131 -10.81 -26.77 -5.43
C GLY A 131 -9.48 -26.42 -6.08
N GLN A 132 -9.35 -26.64 -7.40
CA GLN A 132 -8.14 -26.31 -8.16
C GLN A 132 -7.99 -24.80 -8.39
N VAL A 133 -9.09 -24.09 -8.58
CA VAL A 133 -9.07 -22.62 -8.69
C VAL A 133 -8.60 -22.00 -7.38
N LEU A 134 -9.17 -22.43 -6.24
CA LEU A 134 -8.81 -21.91 -4.92
C LEU A 134 -7.36 -22.22 -4.54
N SER A 135 -6.86 -23.43 -4.81
CA SER A 135 -5.47 -23.82 -4.50
C SER A 135 -4.44 -23.02 -5.30
N ARG A 136 -4.81 -22.56 -6.51
CA ARG A 136 -3.95 -21.69 -7.34
C ARG A 136 -4.06 -20.21 -6.98
N LEU A 137 -5.22 -19.74 -6.56
CA LEU A 137 -5.40 -18.36 -6.09
C LEU A 137 -4.68 -18.11 -4.78
N PHE A 138 -4.69 -19.08 -3.85
CA PHE A 138 -4.04 -18.99 -2.55
C PHE A 138 -2.94 -20.05 -2.39
N PRO A 139 -1.77 -19.87 -3.02
CA PRO A 139 -0.67 -20.82 -2.93
C PRO A 139 0.06 -20.67 -1.59
N PHE A 140 -0.25 -21.55 -0.63
CA PHE A 140 0.33 -21.50 0.73
C PHE A 140 1.80 -21.93 0.82
N LYS A 141 2.37 -22.53 -0.23
CA LYS A 141 3.74 -23.06 -0.26
C LYS A 141 4.83 -22.01 -0.50
N ARG A 142 4.56 -20.75 -0.18
CA ARG A 142 5.46 -19.64 -0.50
C ARG A 142 5.98 -18.99 0.78
N GLY A 143 7.28 -18.72 0.83
CA GLY A 143 7.94 -18.09 1.98
C GLY A 143 7.51 -16.65 2.26
N LEU A 144 7.82 -16.15 3.46
CA LEU A 144 7.44 -14.82 3.96
C LEU A 144 7.89 -13.69 3.02
N CYS A 145 9.14 -13.74 2.53
CA CYS A 145 9.71 -12.80 1.58
C CYS A 145 10.15 -13.51 0.30
N HIS A 146 10.10 -12.79 -0.83
CA HIS A 146 10.65 -13.24 -2.11
C HIS A 146 12.17 -13.03 -2.22
N ALA A 147 12.77 -13.37 -3.37
CA ALA A 147 14.17 -13.10 -3.66
C ALA A 147 14.51 -11.59 -3.63
N TYR A 148 13.62 -10.75 -4.15
CA TYR A 148 13.62 -9.31 -3.87
C TYR A 148 12.65 -9.03 -2.72
N TRP A 149 13.16 -8.47 -1.63
CA TRP A 149 12.34 -8.16 -0.47
C TRP A 149 11.49 -6.93 -0.77
N ALA A 150 10.17 -7.07 -0.66
CA ALA A 150 9.30 -5.90 -0.62
C ALA A 150 9.72 -5.00 0.56
N PRO A 151 9.70 -3.66 0.40
CA PRO A 151 10.13 -2.72 1.43
C PRO A 151 9.08 -2.59 2.55
N ASN A 152 8.91 -3.67 3.32
CA ASN A 152 7.97 -3.78 4.42
C ASN A 152 8.69 -4.13 5.74
N ILE A 153 7.92 -4.46 6.79
CA ILE A 153 8.51 -4.75 8.12
C ILE A 153 9.34 -6.03 8.10
N TRP A 154 9.01 -6.98 7.23
CA TRP A 154 9.69 -8.26 7.14
C TRP A 154 11.09 -8.12 6.54
N ALA A 155 11.33 -7.16 5.65
CA ALA A 155 12.68 -6.84 5.18
C ALA A 155 13.59 -6.39 6.34
N VAL A 156 13.07 -5.57 7.26
CA VAL A 156 13.80 -5.14 8.47
C VAL A 156 14.02 -6.34 9.40
N TYR A 157 12.98 -7.15 9.62
CA TYR A 157 13.05 -8.36 10.43
C TYR A 157 14.13 -9.34 9.94
N ASN A 158 14.20 -9.57 8.63
CA ASN A 158 15.19 -10.45 8.02
C ASN A 158 16.62 -9.92 8.16
N VAL A 159 16.84 -8.60 8.07
CA VAL A 159 18.15 -8.01 8.33
C VAL A 159 18.54 -8.15 9.80
N LEU A 160 17.59 -7.97 10.72
CA LEU A 160 17.85 -8.16 12.14
C LEU A 160 18.22 -9.61 12.46
N ASP A 161 17.53 -10.60 11.87
CA ASP A 161 17.88 -12.02 12.02
C ASP A 161 19.29 -12.31 11.48
N LYS A 162 19.61 -11.81 10.28
CA LYS A 162 20.95 -11.97 9.69
C LYS A 162 22.05 -11.28 10.51
N GLY A 163 21.78 -10.08 11.01
CA GLY A 163 22.71 -9.33 11.86
C GLY A 163 22.96 -10.07 13.18
N ALA A 164 21.90 -10.53 13.84
CA ALA A 164 21.99 -11.34 15.04
C ALA A 164 22.78 -12.63 14.78
N PHE A 165 22.57 -13.29 13.63
CA PHE A 165 23.28 -14.51 13.26
C PHE A 165 24.79 -14.28 13.14
N ILE A 166 25.19 -13.20 12.46
CA ILE A 166 26.59 -12.82 12.32
C ILE A 166 27.21 -12.50 13.69
N SER A 167 26.52 -11.72 14.52
CA SER A 167 26.99 -11.38 15.86
C SER A 167 27.13 -12.60 16.77
N ALA A 168 26.16 -13.52 16.75
CA ALA A 168 26.21 -14.74 17.54
C ALA A 168 27.38 -15.65 17.13
N LYS A 169 27.65 -15.76 15.82
CA LYS A 169 28.80 -16.51 15.30
C LYS A 169 30.13 -15.87 15.71
N GLN A 170 30.22 -14.53 15.68
CA GLN A 170 31.41 -13.80 16.14
C GLN A 170 31.66 -13.99 17.65
N MET A 171 30.61 -14.17 18.43
CA MET A 171 30.69 -14.44 19.87
C MET A 171 30.92 -15.92 20.22
N GLY A 172 31.09 -16.79 19.23
CA GLY A 172 31.39 -18.22 19.44
C GLY A 172 30.20 -19.11 19.77
N PHE A 173 28.96 -18.63 19.59
CA PHE A 173 27.77 -19.47 19.75
C PHE A 173 27.59 -20.42 18.55
N ASN A 174 27.33 -21.70 18.83
CA ASN A 174 27.01 -22.70 17.81
C ASN A 174 25.57 -22.53 17.32
N VAL A 175 25.35 -21.60 16.39
CA VAL A 175 24.06 -21.42 15.72
C VAL A 175 24.04 -22.29 14.46
N THR A 176 23.02 -23.13 14.33
CA THR A 176 22.81 -23.94 13.13
C THR A 176 22.51 -23.04 11.93
N SER A 177 23.34 -23.14 10.89
CA SER A 177 23.10 -22.42 9.65
C SER A 177 21.89 -23.05 8.95
N SER A 178 20.74 -22.37 8.92
CA SER A 178 19.74 -22.70 7.89
C SER A 178 20.34 -22.31 6.54
N PRO A 179 20.34 -23.19 5.53
CA PRO A 179 20.99 -22.90 4.26
C PRO A 179 20.40 -21.62 3.70
N ALA A 180 21.28 -20.64 3.45
CA ALA A 180 20.93 -19.33 2.93
C ALA A 180 20.49 -19.46 1.45
N VAL A 181 19.30 -19.99 1.21
CA VAL A 181 18.67 -20.08 -0.12
C VAL A 181 17.79 -18.84 -0.38
N MET A 182 18.15 -17.70 0.21
CA MET A 182 17.44 -16.42 -0.05
C MET A 182 17.94 -15.70 -1.30
N THR A 183 18.93 -16.26 -1.99
CA THR A 183 19.70 -15.60 -3.06
C THR A 183 19.68 -16.35 -4.39
N GLY A 184 19.01 -17.51 -4.47
CA GLY A 184 18.98 -18.34 -5.69
C GLY A 184 17.83 -18.06 -6.67
N GLY A 185 16.99 -17.06 -6.42
CA GLY A 185 15.78 -16.81 -7.24
C GLY A 185 14.68 -17.88 -7.09
N LEU A 186 14.88 -18.90 -6.25
CA LEU A 186 13.90 -19.93 -5.94
C LEU A 186 13.03 -19.49 -4.75
N VAL A 187 11.71 -19.53 -4.92
CA VAL A 187 10.73 -19.24 -3.87
C VAL A 187 10.59 -20.47 -2.98
N GLN A 188 11.37 -20.55 -1.92
CA GLN A 188 11.28 -21.62 -0.90
C GLN A 188 10.96 -21.04 0.47
N GLU A 189 10.40 -21.87 1.35
CA GLU A 189 10.07 -21.52 2.73
C GLU A 189 11.37 -21.30 3.52
N PHE A 190 11.57 -20.06 3.98
CA PHE A 190 12.73 -19.68 4.78
C PHE A 190 12.42 -19.84 6.28
N SER A 191 13.33 -20.49 7.00
CA SER A 191 13.35 -20.50 8.46
C SER A 191 14.37 -19.48 8.97
N HIS A 192 13.93 -18.57 9.81
CA HIS A 192 14.77 -17.64 10.57
C HIS A 192 15.72 -18.42 11.47
N SER A 193 16.96 -17.93 11.59
CA SER A 193 18.03 -18.65 12.27
C SER A 193 18.06 -18.39 13.78
N ILE A 194 17.69 -17.18 14.19
CA ILE A 194 17.69 -16.75 15.60
C ILE A 194 16.32 -16.23 16.00
N LEU A 195 15.73 -15.37 15.19
CA LEU A 195 14.42 -14.81 15.45
C LEU A 195 13.31 -15.85 15.25
N PRO A 196 12.16 -15.72 15.93
CA PRO A 196 11.03 -16.62 15.75
C PRO A 196 10.54 -16.72 14.31
N ASN A 197 10.21 -17.94 13.88
CA ASN A 197 9.58 -18.14 12.58
C ASN A 197 8.19 -17.53 12.52
N ILE A 198 8.01 -16.58 11.61
CA ILE A 198 6.72 -15.97 11.33
C ILE A 198 5.95 -16.90 10.38
N THR A 199 4.72 -17.24 10.74
CA THR A 199 3.82 -18.05 9.91
C THR A 199 2.76 -17.17 9.23
N PRO A 200 2.11 -17.64 8.15
CA PRO A 200 1.01 -16.89 7.51
C PRO A 200 -0.08 -16.50 8.51
N PHE A 201 -0.39 -17.38 9.47
CA PHE A 201 -1.39 -17.11 10.50
C PHE A 201 -0.99 -15.96 11.43
N VAL A 202 0.28 -15.89 11.84
CA VAL A 202 0.79 -14.76 12.65
C VAL A 202 0.67 -13.45 11.88
N THR A 203 1.06 -13.43 10.60
CA THR A 203 0.92 -12.22 9.77
C THR A 203 -0.53 -11.80 9.59
N LEU A 204 -1.46 -12.76 9.47
CA LEU A 204 -2.89 -12.48 9.39
C LEU A 204 -3.39 -11.81 10.67
N ILE A 205 -3.03 -12.34 11.84
CA ILE A 205 -3.40 -11.75 13.13
C ILE A 205 -2.86 -10.33 13.26
N ILE A 206 -1.56 -10.12 12.99
CA ILE A 206 -0.93 -8.79 13.10
C ILE A 206 -1.58 -7.80 12.13
N THR A 207 -1.81 -8.21 10.88
CA THR A 207 -2.46 -7.39 9.87
C THR A 207 -3.88 -7.01 10.30
N ALA A 208 -4.67 -7.99 10.75
CA ALA A 208 -6.04 -7.75 11.22
C ALA A 208 -6.07 -6.83 12.45
N PHE A 209 -5.15 -7.03 13.41
CA PHE A 209 -5.01 -6.20 14.60
C PHE A 209 -4.78 -4.73 14.25
N PHE A 210 -3.88 -4.43 13.30
CA PHE A 210 -3.61 -3.06 12.89
C PHE A 210 -4.68 -2.46 11.95
N MET A 211 -5.45 -3.27 11.24
CA MET A 211 -6.61 -2.79 10.45
C MET A 211 -7.82 -2.45 11.32
N LEU A 212 -8.01 -3.19 12.40
CA LEU A 212 -9.22 -3.15 13.22
C LEU A 212 -9.53 -1.74 13.76
N PRO A 213 -8.58 -0.96 14.33
CA PRO A 213 -8.86 0.41 14.77
C PRO A 213 -9.42 1.30 13.66
N GLY A 214 -8.90 1.15 12.44
CA GLY A 214 -9.36 1.90 11.28
C GLY A 214 -10.79 1.56 10.90
N CYS A 215 -11.13 0.27 10.95
CA CYS A 215 -12.47 -0.25 10.73
C CYS A 215 -13.46 0.21 11.82
N ILE A 216 -13.08 0.13 13.11
CA ILE A 216 -13.90 0.60 14.22
C ILE A 216 -14.19 2.09 14.07
N LYS A 217 -13.18 2.89 13.75
CA LYS A 217 -13.36 4.32 13.52
C LYS A 217 -14.30 4.58 12.34
N LEU A 218 -14.17 3.81 11.25
CA LEU A 218 -15.06 3.93 10.10
C LEU A 218 -16.50 3.57 10.45
N TRP A 219 -16.71 2.59 11.32
CA TRP A 219 -18.03 2.29 11.86
C TRP A 219 -18.59 3.46 12.69
N SER A 220 -17.81 4.02 13.61
CA SER A 220 -18.28 5.12 14.48
C SER A 220 -18.54 6.43 13.74
N TYR A 221 -17.84 6.69 12.63
CA TYR A 221 -17.90 7.95 11.87
C TYR A 221 -18.28 7.73 10.40
N GLY A 222 -19.06 6.68 10.10
CA GLY A 222 -19.17 6.11 8.76
C GLY A 222 -19.75 7.03 7.68
N ASN A 223 -20.42 8.12 8.05
CA ASN A 223 -20.93 9.10 7.08
C ASN A 223 -19.81 9.87 6.34
N SER A 224 -18.56 9.82 6.81
CA SER A 224 -17.44 10.55 6.22
C SER A 224 -16.82 9.79 5.03
N ARG A 225 -17.03 10.32 3.81
CA ARG A 225 -16.43 9.82 2.55
C ARG A 225 -14.90 9.88 2.56
N ASP A 226 -14.35 10.92 3.18
CA ASP A 226 -12.90 11.09 3.30
C ASP A 226 -12.33 9.97 4.19
N ASN A 227 -13.00 9.66 5.29
CA ASN A 227 -12.58 8.58 6.19
C ASN A 227 -12.67 7.21 5.53
N PHE A 228 -13.60 6.99 4.59
CA PHE A 228 -13.61 5.78 3.76
C PHE A 228 -12.33 5.64 2.93
N VAL A 229 -11.96 6.66 2.17
CA VAL A 229 -10.75 6.61 1.33
C VAL A 229 -9.48 6.51 2.18
N ARG A 230 -9.40 7.23 3.31
CA ARG A 230 -8.26 7.14 4.24
C ARG A 230 -8.15 5.77 4.90
N SER A 231 -9.28 5.19 5.33
CA SER A 231 -9.33 3.82 5.87
C SER A 231 -8.93 2.79 4.82
N LEU A 232 -9.32 2.99 3.57
CA LEU A 232 -8.97 2.13 2.43
C LEU A 232 -7.45 2.13 2.21
N ILE A 233 -6.86 3.32 2.18
CA ILE A 233 -5.41 3.53 2.06
C ILE A 233 -4.69 2.87 3.25
N LEU A 234 -5.17 3.09 4.48
CA LEU A 234 -4.60 2.47 5.69
C LEU A 234 -4.67 0.94 5.65
N CYS A 235 -5.79 0.34 5.25
CA CYS A 235 -5.88 -1.11 5.13
C CYS A 235 -4.91 -1.62 4.06
N SER A 236 -4.84 -0.97 2.90
CA SER A 236 -3.87 -1.36 1.86
C SER A 236 -2.41 -1.28 2.35
N LEU A 237 -2.06 -0.23 3.09
CA LEU A 237 -0.70 0.00 3.58
C LEU A 237 -0.35 -0.92 4.75
N THR A 238 -1.30 -1.20 5.64
CA THR A 238 -1.16 -2.20 6.71
C THR A 238 -0.97 -3.60 6.13
N SER A 239 -1.76 -3.99 5.12
CA SER A 239 -1.55 -5.25 4.40
C SER A 239 -0.19 -5.30 3.71
N PHE A 240 0.26 -4.20 3.11
CA PHE A 240 1.58 -4.14 2.50
C PHE A 240 2.71 -4.36 3.52
N LEU A 241 2.58 -3.74 4.70
CA LEU A 241 3.58 -3.81 5.76
C LEU A 241 3.64 -5.17 6.46
N PHE A 242 2.49 -5.72 6.83
CA PHE A 242 2.39 -6.88 7.71
C PHE A 242 1.89 -8.15 7.02
N GLY A 243 1.51 -8.09 5.75
CA GLY A 243 0.98 -9.24 5.02
C GLY A 243 2.02 -10.34 4.80
N TRP A 244 1.55 -11.58 4.69
CA TRP A 244 2.35 -12.69 4.19
C TRP A 244 2.62 -12.49 2.70
N HIS A 245 3.88 -12.68 2.29
CA HIS A 245 4.20 -12.85 0.88
C HIS A 245 3.79 -11.65 -0.01
N VAL A 246 4.09 -10.45 0.48
CA VAL A 246 3.80 -9.20 -0.23
C VAL A 246 4.91 -8.92 -1.25
N HIS A 247 4.50 -8.52 -2.45
CA HIS A 247 5.41 -8.04 -3.49
C HIS A 247 5.60 -6.51 -3.41
N GLU A 248 6.78 -6.04 -3.79
CA GLU A 248 7.16 -4.63 -3.87
C GLU A 248 6.13 -3.78 -4.65
N LYS A 249 5.64 -4.29 -5.77
CA LYS A 249 4.65 -3.62 -6.64
C LYS A 249 3.30 -3.36 -5.97
N ALA A 250 2.98 -4.06 -4.88
CA ALA A 250 1.72 -3.87 -4.16
C ALA A 250 1.63 -2.48 -3.50
N ILE A 251 2.76 -1.76 -3.32
CA ILE A 251 2.76 -0.38 -2.79
C ILE A 251 1.89 0.58 -3.61
N LEU A 252 1.72 0.31 -4.91
CA LEU A 252 0.88 1.10 -5.80
C LEU A 252 -0.62 1.03 -5.42
N MET A 253 -1.05 -0.03 -4.72
CA MET A 253 -2.40 -0.10 -4.16
C MET A 253 -2.67 0.99 -3.11
N THR A 254 -1.63 1.52 -2.49
CA THR A 254 -1.72 2.63 -1.54
C THR A 254 -1.49 3.97 -2.22
N ILE A 255 -0.45 4.08 -3.06
CA ILE A 255 -0.07 5.35 -3.71
C ILE A 255 -1.18 5.87 -4.62
N ILE A 256 -1.78 5.00 -5.44
CA ILE A 256 -2.77 5.42 -6.44
C ILE A 256 -4.03 6.02 -5.77
N PRO A 257 -4.70 5.37 -4.81
CA PRO A 257 -5.84 5.98 -4.13
C PRO A 257 -5.46 7.22 -3.29
N LEU A 258 -4.25 7.26 -2.73
CA LEU A 258 -3.79 8.42 -1.95
C LEU A 258 -3.62 9.67 -2.80
N SER A 259 -3.29 9.53 -4.10
CA SER A 259 -3.23 10.68 -5.03
C SER A 259 -4.54 11.48 -5.07
N ILE A 260 -5.70 10.82 -4.90
CA ILE A 260 -7.02 11.47 -4.86
C ILE A 260 -7.09 12.43 -3.69
N LEU A 261 -6.69 12.01 -2.49
CA LEU A 261 -6.75 12.85 -1.29
C LEU A 261 -5.65 13.89 -1.25
N SER A 262 -4.52 13.61 -1.90
CA SER A 262 -3.34 14.49 -1.92
C SER A 262 -3.64 15.90 -2.45
N ILE A 263 -4.64 16.05 -3.33
CA ILE A 263 -5.00 17.36 -3.91
C ILE A 263 -6.00 18.16 -3.05
N PHE A 264 -6.56 17.56 -2.00
CA PHE A 264 -7.60 18.18 -1.19
C PHE A 264 -7.17 18.54 0.23
N ASP A 265 -6.26 17.77 0.81
CA ASP A 265 -5.79 17.97 2.17
C ASP A 265 -4.27 18.02 2.22
N ARG A 266 -3.74 19.00 2.95
CA ARG A 266 -2.30 19.26 3.03
C ARG A 266 -1.54 18.13 3.71
N GLU A 267 -2.12 17.47 4.72
CA GLU A 267 -1.45 16.36 5.41
C GLU A 267 -1.47 15.09 4.55
N ASP A 268 -2.58 14.83 3.85
CA ASP A 268 -2.62 13.77 2.82
C ASP A 268 -1.55 14.04 1.74
N ALA A 269 -1.39 15.30 1.28
CA ALA A 269 -0.37 15.69 0.30
C ALA A 269 1.07 15.43 0.76
N LYS A 270 1.39 15.77 2.02
CA LYS A 270 2.73 15.53 2.59
C LYS A 270 3.07 14.04 2.64
N ILE A 271 2.11 13.23 3.05
CA ILE A 271 2.30 11.78 3.17
C ILE A 271 2.38 11.16 1.79
N PHE A 272 1.58 11.64 0.83
CA PHE A 272 1.68 11.25 -0.57
C PHE A 272 3.07 11.52 -1.15
N LEU A 273 3.61 12.74 -0.99
CA LEU A 273 4.94 13.09 -1.52
C LEU A 273 6.05 12.15 -1.02
N LEU A 274 6.06 11.87 0.29
CA LEU A 274 7.06 10.98 0.88
C LEU A 274 6.84 9.52 0.46
N LEU A 275 5.59 9.03 0.54
CA LEU A 275 5.26 7.65 0.22
C LEU A 275 5.45 7.34 -1.28
N SER A 276 5.09 8.28 -2.15
CA SER A 276 5.25 8.19 -3.60
C SER A 276 6.74 8.14 -3.96
N ALA A 277 7.53 9.11 -3.49
CA ALA A 277 8.97 9.15 -3.76
C ALA A 277 9.70 7.88 -3.31
N VAL A 278 9.41 7.37 -2.11
CA VAL A 278 10.04 6.14 -1.58
C VAL A 278 9.50 4.89 -2.26
N GLY A 279 8.18 4.81 -2.42
CA GLY A 279 7.53 3.64 -3.02
C GLY A 279 7.93 3.46 -4.48
N HIS A 280 7.99 4.53 -5.27
CA HIS A 280 8.48 4.45 -6.65
C HIS A 280 9.96 4.11 -6.74
N TYR A 281 10.81 4.69 -5.88
CA TYR A 281 12.23 4.34 -5.83
C TYR A 281 12.41 2.84 -5.52
N SER A 282 11.61 2.29 -4.61
CA SER A 282 11.68 0.86 -4.24
C SER A 282 11.35 -0.11 -5.38
N LEU A 283 10.78 0.38 -6.49
CA LEU A 283 10.52 -0.40 -7.70
C LEU A 283 11.70 -0.40 -8.68
N PHE A 284 12.73 0.43 -8.47
CA PHE A 284 13.89 0.52 -9.37
C PHE A 284 14.58 -0.83 -9.62
N PRO A 285 14.74 -1.70 -8.61
CA PRO A 285 15.35 -3.01 -8.82
C PRO A 285 14.58 -3.94 -9.76
N LEU A 286 13.29 -3.69 -9.99
CA LEU A 286 12.50 -4.44 -10.98
C LEU A 286 12.99 -4.19 -12.41
N LEU A 287 13.58 -3.01 -12.65
CA LEU A 287 14.22 -2.66 -13.91
C LEU A 287 15.73 -2.96 -13.81
N PHE A 288 16.04 -4.25 -13.74
CA PHE A 288 17.40 -4.77 -13.59
C PHE A 288 18.34 -4.54 -14.79
N PRO A 289 17.88 -4.41 -16.06
CA PRO A 289 18.80 -4.17 -17.17
C PRO A 289 19.51 -2.81 -17.03
N ARG A 290 20.84 -2.81 -17.05
CA ARG A 290 21.66 -1.58 -16.93
C ARG A 290 21.37 -0.56 -18.03
N SER A 291 20.94 -1.01 -19.22
CA SER A 291 20.54 -0.14 -20.33
C SER A 291 19.34 0.76 -19.99
N LEU A 292 18.51 0.38 -19.02
CA LEU A 292 17.31 1.12 -18.63
C LEU A 292 17.56 2.12 -17.48
N ILE A 293 18.79 2.27 -17.01
CA ILE A 293 19.13 3.19 -15.89
C ILE A 293 18.71 4.63 -16.21
N VAL A 294 19.02 5.11 -17.41
CA VAL A 294 18.66 6.47 -17.83
C VAL A 294 17.14 6.64 -17.84
N VAL A 295 16.41 5.67 -18.39
CA VAL A 295 14.96 5.70 -18.48
C VAL A 295 14.32 5.74 -17.08
N LYS A 296 14.70 4.83 -16.17
CA LYS A 296 14.11 4.79 -14.82
C LYS A 296 14.40 6.05 -14.01
N VAL A 297 15.62 6.60 -14.12
CA VAL A 297 16.00 7.85 -13.43
C VAL A 297 15.23 9.04 -13.99
N LEU A 298 15.17 9.20 -15.31
CA LEU A 298 14.45 10.31 -15.94
C LEU A 298 12.96 10.28 -15.60
N LEU A 299 12.32 9.11 -15.74
CA LEU A 299 10.90 8.97 -15.39
C LEU A 299 10.64 9.34 -13.92
N TYR A 300 11.49 8.88 -13.00
CA TYR A 300 11.36 9.18 -11.58
C TYR A 300 11.57 10.67 -11.28
N VAL A 301 12.64 11.28 -11.80
CA VAL A 301 12.96 12.70 -11.54
C VAL A 301 11.88 13.61 -12.12
N VAL A 302 11.42 13.36 -13.34
CA VAL A 302 10.35 14.16 -13.97
C VAL A 302 9.06 14.05 -13.17
N TYR A 303 8.65 12.83 -12.82
CA TYR A 303 7.42 12.59 -12.08
C TYR A 303 7.48 13.20 -10.67
N THR A 304 8.52 12.90 -9.89
CA THR A 304 8.68 13.46 -8.53
C THR A 304 8.78 14.98 -8.55
N THR A 305 9.52 15.58 -9.49
CA THR A 305 9.58 17.05 -9.63
C THR A 305 8.20 17.63 -9.89
N TYR A 306 7.41 16.99 -10.78
CA TYR A 306 6.04 17.39 -11.04
C TYR A 306 5.17 17.30 -9.77
N GLU A 307 5.22 16.20 -9.03
CA GLU A 307 4.47 16.00 -7.78
C GLU A 307 4.77 17.09 -6.75
N PHE A 308 6.05 17.35 -6.49
CA PHE A 308 6.48 18.38 -5.53
C PHE A 308 6.04 19.76 -6.00
N TYR A 309 6.19 20.08 -7.29
CA TYR A 309 5.79 21.38 -7.83
C TYR A 309 4.27 21.58 -7.73
N SER A 310 3.47 20.62 -8.21
CA SER A 310 2.02 20.73 -8.28
C SER A 310 1.37 20.81 -6.90
N LEU A 311 1.81 19.98 -5.95
CA LEU A 311 1.24 19.99 -4.60
C LEU A 311 1.68 21.21 -3.80
N SER A 312 2.89 21.72 -4.03
CA SER A 312 3.34 23.00 -3.42
C SER A 312 2.58 24.20 -3.96
N TYR A 313 2.17 24.12 -5.23
CA TYR A 313 1.32 25.13 -5.84
C TYR A 313 -0.10 25.13 -5.23
N LEU A 314 -0.67 23.95 -4.97
CA LEU A 314 -1.98 23.81 -4.32
C LEU A 314 -1.94 24.19 -2.83
N PHE A 315 -0.82 23.93 -2.14
CA PHE A 315 -0.64 24.19 -0.72
C PHE A 315 0.57 25.08 -0.45
N PRO A 316 0.52 26.38 -0.81
CA PRO A 316 1.66 27.28 -0.70
C PRO A 316 2.11 27.46 0.76
N LEU A 317 3.41 27.33 0.99
CA LEU A 317 4.04 27.60 2.29
C LEU A 317 4.29 29.10 2.46
N ARG A 318 3.95 29.63 3.65
CA ARG A 318 4.15 31.06 3.99
C ARG A 318 5.63 31.44 4.11
N LYS A 319 6.52 30.48 4.40
CA LYS A 319 7.98 30.65 4.42
C LYS A 319 8.64 29.40 3.82
N ARG A 320 9.55 29.59 2.87
CA ARG A 320 10.47 28.53 2.42
C ARG A 320 11.69 28.54 3.33
N GLN A 321 12.05 27.37 3.87
CA GLN A 321 13.32 27.19 4.57
C GLN A 321 14.36 26.74 3.55
N HIS A 322 15.61 27.14 3.74
CA HIS A 322 16.72 26.62 2.93
C HIS A 322 16.92 25.14 3.20
N TYR A 323 17.21 24.36 2.16
CA TYR A 323 17.49 22.90 2.22
C TYR A 323 16.32 22.00 2.63
N THR A 324 15.08 22.50 2.64
CA THR A 324 13.89 21.65 2.82
C THR A 324 13.14 21.50 1.51
N LEU A 325 12.72 20.26 1.23
CA LEU A 325 11.79 20.00 0.14
C LEU A 325 10.44 20.64 0.49
N PRO A 326 9.70 21.15 -0.52
CA PRO A 326 8.41 21.74 -0.28
C PRO A 326 7.46 20.79 0.45
N LEU A 327 6.63 21.33 1.35
CA LEU A 327 5.67 20.64 2.22
C LEU A 327 6.27 19.72 3.30
N LEU A 328 7.49 19.23 3.12
CA LEU A 328 8.18 18.31 4.03
C LEU A 328 8.98 19.05 5.10
N ASN A 329 9.27 18.33 6.20
CA ASN A 329 10.18 18.82 7.24
C ASN A 329 11.66 18.52 6.88
N PHE A 330 12.59 19.04 7.69
CA PHE A 330 14.03 18.86 7.47
C PHE A 330 14.44 17.37 7.43
N TYR A 331 13.96 16.57 8.38
CA TYR A 331 14.31 15.14 8.47
C TYR A 331 13.76 14.34 7.28
N GLU A 332 12.52 14.60 6.88
CA GLU A 332 11.88 13.98 5.70
C GLU A 332 12.62 14.37 4.41
N SER A 333 13.04 15.63 4.30
CA SER A 333 13.81 16.13 3.15
C SER A 333 15.19 15.49 3.08
N PHE A 334 15.90 15.46 4.22
CA PHE A 334 17.21 14.83 4.33
C PHE A 334 17.14 13.33 3.98
N TYR A 335 16.11 12.64 4.49
CA TYR A 335 15.85 11.26 4.15
C TYR A 335 15.70 11.11 2.62
N LEU A 336 14.83 11.88 1.96
CA LEU A 336 14.70 11.80 0.50
C LEU A 336 15.99 12.13 -0.27
N PHE A 337 16.78 13.13 0.17
CA PHE A 337 18.06 13.42 -0.45
C PHE A 337 19.05 12.25 -0.35
N SER A 338 18.98 11.47 0.73
CA SER A 338 19.83 10.29 0.90
C SER A 338 19.45 9.09 0.00
N LEU A 339 18.38 9.18 -0.79
CA LEU A 339 18.15 8.24 -1.91
C LEU A 339 19.20 8.37 -3.01
N VAL A 340 19.81 9.55 -3.19
CA VAL A 340 20.86 9.77 -4.20
C VAL A 340 22.12 8.93 -3.90
N PRO A 341 22.75 9.01 -2.71
CA PRO A 341 23.89 8.15 -2.39
C PRO A 341 23.52 6.67 -2.38
N LEU A 342 22.29 6.29 -2.01
CA LEU A 342 21.81 4.91 -2.12
C LEU A 342 21.79 4.44 -3.58
N PHE A 343 21.28 5.27 -4.50
CA PHE A 343 21.27 5.00 -5.94
C PHE A 343 22.69 4.85 -6.51
N LEU A 344 23.59 5.75 -6.11
CA LEU A 344 25.00 5.69 -6.51
C LEU A 344 25.66 4.41 -5.98
N TYR A 345 25.34 4.03 -4.74
CA TYR A 345 25.82 2.78 -4.17
C TYR A 345 25.37 1.57 -4.97
N GLU A 346 24.07 1.48 -5.24
CA GLU A 346 23.44 0.35 -5.91
C GLU A 346 23.99 0.15 -7.33
N ASN A 347 24.09 1.22 -8.11
CA ASN A 347 24.36 1.12 -9.55
C ASN A 347 25.85 1.25 -9.90
N PHE A 348 26.66 1.90 -9.05
CA PHE A 348 28.06 2.20 -9.37
C PHE A 348 29.04 1.72 -8.30
N ILE A 349 28.93 2.24 -7.06
CA ILE A 349 29.96 2.05 -6.02
C ILE A 349 30.11 0.57 -5.65
N HIS A 350 29.01 -0.17 -5.51
CA HIS A 350 29.07 -1.59 -5.15
C HIS A 350 29.81 -2.43 -6.20
N SER A 351 29.58 -2.16 -7.49
CA SER A 351 30.29 -2.84 -8.58
C SER A 351 31.75 -2.40 -8.66
N PHE A 352 32.03 -1.11 -8.41
CA PHE A 352 33.38 -0.55 -8.41
C PHE A 352 34.27 -1.16 -7.31
N LEU A 353 33.71 -1.41 -6.12
CA LEU A 353 34.40 -2.06 -5.01
C LEU A 353 34.61 -3.59 -5.20
N GLY A 354 34.18 -4.17 -6.33
CA GLY A 354 34.30 -5.61 -6.58
C GLY A 354 33.41 -6.49 -5.71
N LEU A 355 32.50 -5.90 -4.92
CA LEU A 355 31.62 -6.61 -3.99
C LEU A 355 30.55 -7.45 -4.69
N SER A 356 30.33 -7.25 -5.99
CA SER A 356 29.34 -8.03 -6.76
C SER A 356 29.63 -9.52 -6.80
N LYS A 357 30.89 -9.95 -6.61
CA LYS A 357 31.26 -11.37 -6.57
C LYS A 357 31.00 -12.01 -5.20
N THR A 358 31.16 -11.24 -4.12
CA THR A 358 31.05 -11.74 -2.74
C THR A 358 29.66 -11.53 -2.15
N LEU A 359 29.03 -10.39 -2.45
CA LEU A 359 27.76 -9.95 -1.87
C LEU A 359 26.78 -9.43 -2.96
N PRO A 360 26.41 -10.25 -3.97
CA PRO A 360 25.62 -9.82 -5.12
C PRO A 360 24.24 -9.22 -4.77
N PHE A 361 23.64 -9.63 -3.66
CA PHE A 361 22.30 -9.20 -3.25
C PHE A 361 22.29 -8.06 -2.23
N LEU A 362 23.47 -7.59 -1.81
CA LEU A 362 23.57 -6.51 -0.81
C LEU A 362 22.90 -5.20 -1.29
N PRO A 363 23.09 -4.74 -2.54
CA PRO A 363 22.40 -3.53 -3.03
C PRO A 363 20.87 -3.61 -2.97
N LEU A 364 20.32 -4.76 -3.34
CA LEU A 364 18.89 -5.04 -3.33
C LEU A 364 18.35 -5.02 -1.90
N MET A 365 19.07 -5.68 -0.99
CA MET A 365 18.74 -5.71 0.43
C MET A 365 18.80 -4.31 1.05
N THR A 366 19.85 -3.53 0.77
CA THR A 366 19.97 -2.16 1.28
C THR A 366 18.86 -1.26 0.77
N THR A 367 18.48 -1.39 -0.50
CA THR A 367 17.39 -0.61 -1.10
C THR A 367 16.05 -0.95 -0.46
N SER A 368 15.75 -2.23 -0.31
CA SER A 368 14.53 -2.71 0.33
C SER A 368 14.39 -2.20 1.75
N VAL A 369 15.42 -2.41 2.58
CA VAL A 369 15.42 -2.06 4.00
C VAL A 369 15.37 -0.55 4.21
N TYR A 370 16.14 0.20 3.41
CA TYR A 370 16.08 1.66 3.43
C TYR A 370 14.66 2.14 3.14
N CYS A 371 14.04 1.67 2.06
CA CYS A 371 12.68 2.05 1.70
C CYS A 371 11.64 1.60 2.74
N SER A 372 11.84 0.45 3.41
CA SER A 372 10.97 -0.01 4.50
C SER A 372 10.84 1.04 5.59
N PHE A 373 11.93 1.68 6.00
CA PHE A 373 11.87 2.71 7.05
C PHE A 373 10.99 3.90 6.64
N GLY A 374 11.12 4.38 5.39
CA GLY A 374 10.27 5.45 4.87
C GLY A 374 8.79 5.07 4.80
N ILE A 375 8.49 3.84 4.37
CA ILE A 375 7.11 3.34 4.27
C ILE A 375 6.50 3.12 5.65
N ILE A 376 7.24 2.55 6.60
CA ILE A 376 6.82 2.38 8.01
C ILE A 376 6.56 3.76 8.64
N TYR A 377 7.44 4.74 8.39
CA TYR A 377 7.25 6.11 8.86
C TYR A 377 5.97 6.73 8.28
N CYS A 378 5.73 6.59 6.97
CA CYS A 378 4.50 7.07 6.33
C CYS A 378 3.26 6.41 6.94
N TRP A 379 3.30 5.10 7.16
CA TRP A 379 2.19 4.37 7.78
C TRP A 379 1.91 4.87 9.20
N ALA A 380 2.93 4.98 10.06
CA ALA A 380 2.76 5.43 11.43
C ALA A 380 2.21 6.88 11.48
N LYS A 381 2.75 7.76 10.63
CA LYS A 381 2.29 9.14 10.49
C LYS A 381 0.84 9.21 9.99
N TYR A 382 0.49 8.40 9.00
CA TYR A 382 -0.86 8.37 8.42
C TYR A 382 -1.89 7.77 9.38
N PHE A 383 -1.50 6.71 10.09
CA PHE A 383 -2.32 6.09 11.13
C PHE A 383 -2.64 7.12 12.23
N LYS A 384 -1.61 7.81 12.75
CA LYS A 384 -1.79 8.89 13.73
C LYS A 384 -2.71 10.01 13.21
N TYR A 385 -2.42 10.52 12.00
CA TYR A 385 -3.22 11.57 11.38
C TYR A 385 -4.69 11.17 11.22
N PHE A 386 -4.94 9.92 10.79
CA PHE A 386 -6.29 9.41 10.63
C PHE A 386 -7.07 9.52 11.93
N PHE A 387 -6.51 9.14 13.09
CA PHE A 387 -7.21 9.25 14.38
C PHE A 387 -7.32 10.67 14.92
N GLU A 388 -6.34 11.55 14.65
CA GLU A 388 -6.34 12.94 15.14
C GLU A 388 -7.33 13.85 14.39
N ASN A 389 -7.53 13.63 13.08
CA ASN A 389 -8.27 14.56 12.22
C ASN A 389 -9.71 14.84 12.71
N ASP A 390 -10.38 13.87 13.34
CA ASP A 390 -11.77 14.06 13.79
C ASP A 390 -11.91 14.70 15.17
N LYS A 391 -10.86 14.71 16.01
CA LYS A 391 -10.87 15.49 17.27
C LYS A 391 -11.04 16.99 16.99
N SER A 392 -10.61 17.45 15.82
CA SER A 392 -10.74 18.83 15.37
C SER A 392 -12.14 19.20 14.86
N LYS A 393 -12.91 18.22 14.37
CA LYS A 393 -14.28 18.41 13.84
C LYS A 393 -15.37 18.31 14.91
N ILE A 394 -15.07 17.77 16.10
CA ILE A 394 -15.98 17.72 17.25
C ILE A 394 -15.94 19.02 18.07
N LYS A 395 -14.90 19.84 17.90
CA LYS A 395 -14.71 21.13 18.59
C LYS A 395 -15.19 22.36 17.80
N LYS A 396 -15.88 22.15 16.67
CA LYS A 396 -16.59 23.18 15.90
C LYS A 396 -18.03 22.72 15.74
#